data_AF-A0A2E7LRH4-F1
#
_entry.id   AF-A0A2E7LRH4-F1
#
_cell.length_a   1.000
_cell.length_b   1.000
_cell.length_c   1.000
_cell.angle_alpha   90.00
_cell.angle_beta   90.00
_cell.angle_gamma   90.00
#
_symmetry.space_group_name_H-M   'P 1'
#
loop_
_entity.id
_entity.type
_entity.pdbx_description
1 polymer ?
#
loop_
_entity_poly.entity_id
_entity_poly.type
_entity_poly.pdbx_seq_one_letter_code
_entity_poly.pdbx_strand_id
1 'polypeptide(L)'
;MSFAWRWWVGIEPEHEHYREKVRRVLDAGMPLARYRGELDAEARKVHVSSDRQGRIESDLLHRLRLQHFLLFPSLILWPLVGIFAAIISIPMMPLLKLVEWILIKKKALSAVAIIIQRYTRWEIIGIPRLDDGSKQFGKALASIHRMPTTVFLGLFAYLIVSYSPMSSFNVLLLSALVYIILVSAISVIRAATESTLTFADPTNRRIIPMESYVDEKLGPWVGVGLIFLLSRQLMYGSKIRTGELLIDPVPFSISVLLVLYTATIIGITVEILFFRSRGEEVRMTFQKQMVDIFQPDVYLFNRNLGTLRLVPLMPLSLWLETDEDYDDLLKDT
;
A
#
# COMPACT_ATOMS: atom_id res chain seq x y z
N MET A 1 19.48 -4.54 -9.53
CA MET A 1 18.08 -4.97 -9.79
C MET A 1 18.13 -6.41 -10.25
N SER A 2 17.59 -7.33 -9.44
CA SER A 2 17.82 -8.79 -9.55
C SER A 2 17.56 -9.32 -10.96
N PHE A 3 18.54 -10.05 -11.51
CA PHE A 3 18.44 -10.77 -12.78
C PHE A 3 17.21 -11.69 -12.83
N ALA A 4 16.83 -12.27 -11.69
CA ALA A 4 15.63 -13.12 -11.56
C ALA A 4 14.32 -12.35 -11.79
N TRP A 5 14.23 -11.08 -11.35
CA TRP A 5 13.04 -10.25 -11.61
C TRP A 5 12.95 -9.85 -13.07
N ARG A 6 14.08 -9.48 -13.68
CA ARG A 6 14.16 -9.17 -15.12
C ARG A 6 13.78 -10.37 -15.99
N TRP A 7 14.19 -11.57 -15.58
CA TRP A 7 13.81 -12.82 -16.23
C TRP A 7 12.33 -13.16 -16.02
N TRP A 8 11.77 -12.91 -14.82
CA TRP A 8 10.38 -13.23 -14.48
C TRP A 8 9.34 -12.27 -15.09
N VAL A 9 9.67 -10.98 -15.23
CA VAL A 9 8.81 -9.96 -15.87
C VAL A 9 8.76 -10.11 -17.40
N GLY A 10 9.71 -10.86 -17.98
CA GLY A 10 9.78 -11.10 -19.42
C GLY A 10 10.26 -9.86 -20.18
N ILE A 11 11.55 -9.53 -20.04
CA ILE A 11 12.22 -8.50 -20.85
C ILE A 11 12.70 -9.13 -22.16
N GLU A 12 11.82 -9.89 -22.82
CA GLU A 12 12.07 -10.35 -24.18
C GLU A 12 11.91 -9.15 -25.14
N PRO A 13 12.76 -9.02 -26.17
CA PRO A 13 12.68 -7.93 -27.16
C PRO A 13 11.30 -7.81 -27.81
N GLU A 14 10.61 -8.94 -27.98
CA GLU A 14 9.28 -9.03 -28.57
C GLU A 14 8.24 -8.23 -27.78
N HIS A 15 8.40 -8.08 -26.47
CA HIS A 15 7.42 -7.42 -25.60
C HIS A 15 7.69 -5.91 -25.41
N GLU A 16 8.77 -5.38 -25.98
CA GLU A 16 9.15 -3.98 -25.84
C GLU A 16 8.12 -3.04 -26.49
N HIS A 17 7.54 -3.44 -27.63
CA HIS A 17 6.54 -2.65 -28.33
C HIS A 17 5.25 -2.45 -27.50
N TYR A 18 4.78 -3.54 -26.88
CA TYR A 18 3.63 -3.47 -25.97
C TYR A 18 3.96 -2.63 -24.73
N ARG A 19 5.16 -2.81 -24.14
CA ARG A 19 5.61 -2.03 -22.99
C ARG A 19 5.68 -0.53 -23.28
N GLU A 20 6.16 -0.15 -24.46
CA GLU A 20 6.19 1.25 -24.91
C GLU A 20 4.79 1.83 -25.12
N LYS A 21 3.85 1.06 -25.65
CA LYS A 21 2.45 1.49 -25.75
C LYS A 21 1.84 1.71 -24.37
N VAL A 22 2.04 0.79 -23.42
CA VAL A 22 1.59 0.97 -22.03
C VAL A 22 2.26 2.20 -21.38
N ARG A 23 3.57 2.38 -21.55
CA ARG A 23 4.28 3.59 -21.05
C ARG A 23 3.68 4.87 -21.60
N ARG A 24 3.39 4.94 -22.91
CA ARG A 24 2.76 6.12 -23.52
C ARG A 24 1.39 6.43 -22.92
N VAL A 25 0.58 5.41 -22.62
CA VAL A 25 -0.72 5.59 -21.96
C VAL A 25 -0.53 6.13 -20.53
N LEU A 26 0.38 5.53 -19.76
CA LEU A 26 0.68 5.97 -18.39
C LEU A 26 1.30 7.38 -18.36
N ASP A 27 2.19 7.70 -19.31
CA ASP A 27 2.83 9.01 -19.46
C ASP A 27 1.85 10.12 -19.87
N ALA A 28 0.70 9.73 -20.44
CA ALA A 28 -0.40 10.62 -20.75
C ALA A 28 -1.29 10.91 -19.53
N GLY A 29 -1.09 10.20 -18.42
CA GLY A 29 -1.81 10.38 -17.16
C GLY A 29 -3.24 9.84 -17.17
N MET A 30 -3.58 8.99 -18.14
CA MET A 30 -4.92 8.42 -18.29
C MET A 30 -4.99 6.98 -17.72
N PRO A 31 -6.15 6.56 -17.19
CA PRO A 31 -6.36 5.20 -16.69
C PRO A 31 -6.16 4.16 -17.79
N LEU A 32 -5.67 2.98 -17.41
CA LEU A 32 -5.56 1.84 -18.34
C LEU A 32 -6.93 1.38 -18.85
N ALA A 33 -8.00 1.52 -18.05
CA ALA A 33 -9.38 1.21 -18.45
C ALA A 33 -9.76 1.87 -19.78
N ARG A 34 -9.45 3.16 -19.94
CA ARG A 34 -9.74 3.95 -21.16
C ARG A 34 -9.11 3.38 -22.42
N TYR A 35 -7.94 2.75 -22.29
CA TYR A 35 -7.18 2.20 -23.41
C TYR A 35 -7.21 0.68 -23.47
N ARG A 36 -8.06 0.01 -22.67
CA ARG A 36 -8.07 -1.45 -22.54
C ARG A 36 -8.30 -2.14 -23.89
N GLY A 37 -9.27 -1.65 -24.69
CA GLY A 37 -9.52 -2.16 -26.03
C GLY A 37 -8.33 -2.02 -26.99
N GLU A 38 -7.61 -0.89 -26.94
CA GLU A 38 -6.39 -0.67 -27.73
C GLU A 38 -5.23 -1.54 -27.24
N LEU A 39 -5.04 -1.66 -25.92
CA LEU A 39 -3.99 -2.45 -25.31
C LEU A 39 -4.18 -3.95 -25.58
N ASP A 40 -5.41 -4.45 -25.48
CA ASP A 40 -5.72 -5.84 -25.81
C ASP A 40 -5.55 -6.12 -27.32
N ALA A 41 -5.87 -5.15 -28.19
CA ALA A 41 -5.62 -5.26 -29.62
C ALA A 41 -4.12 -5.31 -29.95
N GLU A 42 -3.31 -4.45 -29.30
CA GLU A 42 -1.87 -4.42 -29.48
C GLU A 42 -1.20 -5.69 -28.94
N ALA A 43 -1.67 -6.17 -27.79
CA ALA A 43 -1.16 -7.40 -27.23
C ALA A 43 -1.49 -8.64 -28.08
N ARG A 44 -2.65 -8.65 -28.78
CA ARG A 44 -2.97 -9.69 -29.77
C ARG A 44 -1.99 -9.69 -30.96
N LYS A 45 -1.55 -8.51 -31.43
CA LYS A 45 -0.56 -8.40 -32.52
C LYS A 45 0.81 -8.93 -32.12
N VAL A 46 1.19 -8.70 -30.87
CA VAL A 46 2.50 -9.07 -30.31
C VAL A 46 2.45 -10.43 -29.60
N HIS A 47 1.34 -11.17 -29.74
CA HIS A 47 1.11 -12.49 -29.14
C HIS A 47 1.38 -12.56 -27.62
N VAL A 48 1.10 -11.48 -26.89
CA VAL A 48 1.29 -11.42 -25.43
C VAL A 48 0.06 -11.97 -24.73
N SER A 49 0.22 -13.04 -23.96
CA SER A 49 -0.86 -13.63 -23.17
C SER A 49 -1.41 -12.67 -22.11
N SER A 50 -2.68 -12.86 -21.74
CA SER A 50 -3.38 -12.00 -20.76
C SER A 50 -2.64 -11.90 -19.41
N ASP A 51 -2.08 -13.01 -18.93
CA ASP A 51 -1.31 -13.04 -17.68
C ASP A 51 -0.01 -12.25 -17.80
N ARG A 52 0.64 -12.31 -18.96
CA ARG A 52 1.90 -11.63 -19.23
C ARG A 52 1.70 -10.12 -19.40
N GLN A 53 0.61 -9.71 -20.03
CA GLN A 53 0.17 -8.31 -20.04
C GLN A 53 0.02 -7.77 -18.63
N GLY A 54 -0.67 -8.53 -17.75
CA GLY A 54 -0.83 -8.17 -16.35
C GLY A 54 0.52 -7.97 -15.64
N ARG A 55 1.52 -8.83 -15.87
CA ARG A 55 2.86 -8.65 -15.29
C ARG A 55 3.58 -7.40 -15.79
N ILE A 56 3.51 -7.12 -17.08
CA ILE A 56 4.17 -5.96 -17.70
C ILE A 56 3.53 -4.65 -17.20
N GLU A 57 2.19 -4.57 -17.22
CA GLU A 57 1.45 -3.41 -16.70
C GLU A 57 1.77 -3.17 -15.23
N SER A 58 1.79 -4.24 -14.43
CA SER A 58 2.04 -4.16 -13.00
C SER A 58 3.47 -3.76 -12.65
N ASP A 59 4.48 -4.23 -13.41
CA ASP A 59 5.87 -3.80 -13.22
C ASP A 59 6.06 -2.32 -13.55
N LEU A 60 5.34 -1.79 -14.54
CA LEU A 60 5.37 -0.38 -14.90
C LEU A 60 4.69 0.50 -13.83
N LEU A 61 3.54 0.06 -13.30
CA LEU A 61 2.77 0.76 -12.26
C LEU A 61 3.43 0.67 -10.88
N HIS A 62 3.90 -0.52 -10.49
CA HIS A 62 4.37 -0.83 -9.14
C HIS A 62 5.80 -1.38 -9.18
N ARG A 63 6.78 -0.51 -9.43
CA ARG A 63 8.19 -0.93 -9.48
C ARG A 63 8.67 -1.48 -8.14
N LEU A 64 9.16 -2.71 -8.16
CA LEU A 64 9.77 -3.34 -6.97
C LEU A 64 11.03 -2.58 -6.52
N ARG A 65 10.97 -2.07 -5.31
CA ARG A 65 12.11 -1.45 -4.59
C ARG A 65 12.98 -2.50 -3.88
N LEU A 66 14.20 -2.10 -3.48
CA LEU A 66 15.17 -2.97 -2.78
C LEU A 66 14.57 -3.68 -1.54
N GLN A 67 13.70 -3.00 -0.80
CA GLN A 67 13.00 -3.52 0.37
C GLN A 67 12.26 -4.85 0.11
N HIS A 68 11.70 -5.06 -1.09
CA HIS A 68 10.99 -6.30 -1.41
C HIS A 68 11.94 -7.50 -1.51
N PHE A 69 13.18 -7.26 -1.96
CA PHE A 69 14.19 -8.31 -2.06
C PHE A 69 14.73 -8.72 -0.69
N LEU A 70 14.72 -7.82 0.30
CA LEU A 70 15.08 -8.13 1.69
C LEU A 70 14.10 -9.13 2.33
N LEU A 71 12.83 -9.05 1.94
CA LEU A 71 11.75 -9.88 2.48
C LEU A 71 11.65 -11.24 1.78
N PHE A 72 12.18 -11.36 0.57
CA PHE A 72 12.09 -12.58 -0.24
C PHE A 72 12.55 -13.87 0.47
N PRO A 73 13.64 -13.88 1.27
CA PRO A 73 14.05 -15.07 2.02
C PRO A 73 13.00 -15.60 2.99
N SER A 74 12.07 -14.76 3.47
CA SER A 74 11.02 -15.20 4.39
C SER A 74 10.06 -16.21 3.73
N LEU A 75 9.89 -16.15 2.41
CA LEU A 75 9.03 -17.06 1.65
C LEU A 75 9.58 -18.49 1.68
N ILE A 76 10.90 -18.64 1.74
CA ILE A 76 11.55 -19.95 1.86
C ILE A 76 11.35 -20.51 3.27
N LEU A 77 11.38 -19.64 4.29
CA LEU A 77 11.23 -19.99 5.71
C LEU A 77 9.77 -20.07 6.17
N TRP A 78 8.80 -19.96 5.25
CA TRP A 78 7.38 -19.89 5.58
C TRP A 78 6.84 -21.09 6.40
N PRO A 79 7.31 -22.35 6.30
CA PRO A 79 6.73 -23.44 7.09
C PRO A 79 7.05 -23.31 8.58
N LEU A 80 8.23 -22.76 8.89
CA LEU A 80 8.69 -22.56 10.27
C LEU A 80 8.03 -21.31 10.88
N VAL A 81 8.06 -20.22 10.13
CA VAL A 81 7.61 -18.91 10.62
C VAL A 81 6.08 -18.74 10.50
N GLY A 82 5.46 -19.46 9.57
CA GLY A 82 4.03 -19.41 9.30
C GLY A 82 3.16 -19.86 10.47
N ILE A 83 3.65 -20.75 11.33
CA ILE A 83 2.93 -21.17 12.56
C ILE A 83 2.77 -19.97 13.51
N PHE A 84 3.84 -19.22 13.75
CA PHE A 84 3.79 -18.00 14.57
C PHE A 84 2.89 -16.95 13.94
N ALA A 85 2.99 -16.76 12.62
CA ALA A 85 2.13 -15.85 11.89
C ALA A 85 0.64 -16.22 12.06
N ALA A 86 0.29 -17.50 11.90
CA ALA A 86 -1.08 -17.97 12.05
C ALA A 86 -1.64 -17.70 13.46
N ILE A 87 -0.86 -17.95 14.50
CA ILE A 87 -1.25 -17.65 15.89
C ILE A 87 -1.56 -16.16 16.08
N ILE A 88 -0.73 -15.28 15.51
CA ILE A 88 -0.90 -13.82 15.61
C ILE A 88 -2.06 -13.32 14.73
N SER A 89 -2.31 -13.98 13.59
CA SER A 89 -3.38 -13.59 12.66
C SER A 89 -4.79 -13.80 13.22
N ILE A 90 -4.99 -14.81 14.06
CA ILE A 90 -6.29 -15.10 14.68
C ILE A 90 -6.84 -13.89 15.49
N PRO A 91 -6.11 -13.33 16.49
CA PRO A 91 -6.58 -12.17 17.25
C PRO A 91 -6.55 -10.85 16.47
N MET A 92 -5.81 -10.78 15.37
CA MET A 92 -5.77 -9.58 14.54
C MET A 92 -7.07 -9.35 13.76
N MET A 93 -7.74 -10.40 13.28
CA MET A 93 -9.01 -10.28 12.55
C MET A 93 -10.11 -9.54 13.33
N PRO A 94 -10.43 -9.87 14.60
CA PRO A 94 -11.41 -9.11 15.36
C PRO A 94 -10.93 -7.67 15.63
N LEU A 95 -9.63 -7.44 15.77
CA LEU A 95 -9.09 -6.09 15.93
C LEU A 95 -9.22 -5.24 14.66
N LEU A 96 -8.97 -5.81 13.48
CA LEU A 96 -9.24 -5.16 12.19
C LEU A 96 -10.69 -4.69 12.12
N LYS A 97 -11.65 -5.54 12.50
CA LYS A 97 -13.07 -5.18 12.54
C LYS A 97 -13.38 -4.06 13.55
N LEU A 98 -12.74 -4.08 14.72
CA LEU A 98 -12.88 -3.03 15.72
C LEU A 98 -12.35 -1.70 15.18
N VAL A 99 -11.15 -1.71 14.61
CA VAL A 99 -10.52 -0.53 14.02
C VAL A 99 -11.33 0.01 12.85
N GLU A 100 -11.83 -0.87 11.97
CA GLU A 100 -12.72 -0.49 10.88
C GLU A 100 -13.98 0.22 11.40
N TRP A 101 -14.59 -0.32 12.46
CA TRP A 101 -15.74 0.30 13.10
C TRP A 101 -15.41 1.69 13.66
N ILE A 102 -14.24 1.86 14.30
CA ILE A 102 -13.80 3.15 14.85
C ILE A 102 -13.45 4.15 13.74
N LEU A 103 -12.63 3.76 12.77
CA LEU A 103 -12.11 4.67 11.74
C LEU A 103 -13.18 5.03 10.71
N ILE A 104 -13.96 4.05 10.27
CA ILE A 104 -14.89 4.20 9.17
C ILE A 104 -16.30 4.44 9.71
N LYS A 105 -16.88 3.49 10.45
CA LYS A 105 -18.30 3.61 10.87
C LYS A 105 -18.54 4.75 11.85
N LYS A 106 -17.57 5.06 12.73
CA LYS A 106 -17.62 6.21 13.65
C LYS A 106 -17.08 7.51 13.04
N LYS A 107 -16.77 7.54 11.73
CA LYS A 107 -16.33 8.74 11.00
C LYS A 107 -15.05 9.37 11.57
N ALA A 108 -14.20 8.60 12.27
CA ALA A 108 -12.96 9.14 12.83
C ALA A 108 -11.93 9.47 11.73
N LEU A 109 -11.83 8.66 10.68
CA LEU A 109 -10.94 8.93 9.56
C LEU A 109 -11.38 10.18 8.78
N SER A 110 -12.68 10.35 8.56
CA SER A 110 -13.21 11.57 7.95
C SER A 110 -12.98 12.81 8.81
N ALA A 111 -13.05 12.68 10.14
CA ALA A 111 -12.72 13.77 11.05
C ALA A 111 -11.23 14.16 10.92
N VAL A 112 -10.33 13.19 10.77
CA VAL A 112 -8.91 13.46 10.48
C VAL A 112 -8.75 14.19 9.15
N ALA A 113 -9.48 13.80 8.10
CA ALA A 113 -9.45 14.50 6.81
C ALA A 113 -9.89 15.98 6.94
N ILE A 114 -10.95 16.26 7.71
CA ILE A 114 -11.39 17.63 8.02
C ILE A 114 -10.29 18.42 8.75
N ILE A 115 -9.63 17.78 9.72
CA ILE A 115 -8.52 18.41 10.46
C ILE A 115 -7.38 18.74 9.50
N ILE A 116 -6.95 17.80 8.66
CA ILE A 116 -5.89 18.02 7.67
C ILE A 116 -6.27 19.19 6.74
N GLN A 117 -7.48 19.18 6.19
CA GLN A 117 -7.98 20.24 5.29
C GLN A 117 -7.97 21.60 6.00
N ARG A 118 -8.42 21.68 7.25
CA ARG A 118 -8.45 22.92 8.02
C ARG A 118 -7.05 23.49 8.28
N TYR A 119 -6.07 22.63 8.56
CA TYR A 119 -4.69 23.06 8.82
C TYR A 119 -3.91 23.41 7.56
N THR A 120 -4.11 22.65 6.48
CA THR A 120 -3.32 22.79 5.25
C THR A 120 -3.98 23.66 4.19
N ARG A 121 -5.30 23.86 4.27
CA ARG A 121 -6.16 24.45 3.24
C ARG A 121 -6.08 23.72 1.89
N TRP A 122 -5.70 22.44 1.92
CA TRP A 122 -5.74 21.59 0.74
C TRP A 122 -7.19 21.26 0.40
N GLU A 123 -7.48 21.24 -0.90
CA GLU A 123 -8.78 20.79 -1.39
C GLU A 123 -8.73 19.28 -1.60
N ILE A 124 -9.88 18.63 -1.46
CA ILE A 124 -10.02 17.20 -1.76
C ILE A 124 -10.69 17.13 -3.12
N ILE A 125 -10.04 16.48 -4.08
CA ILE A 125 -10.55 16.28 -5.43
C ILE A 125 -10.47 14.79 -5.81
N GLY A 126 -11.35 14.36 -6.71
CA GLY A 126 -11.30 13.05 -7.31
C GLY A 126 -10.33 13.03 -8.50
N ILE A 127 -9.37 12.11 -8.51
CA ILE A 127 -8.61 11.75 -9.70
C ILE A 127 -8.67 10.23 -9.81
N PRO A 128 -9.23 9.70 -10.91
CA PRO A 128 -9.28 8.26 -11.11
C PRO A 128 -7.90 7.63 -11.19
N ARG A 129 -7.79 6.37 -10.77
CA ARG A 129 -6.47 5.75 -10.64
C ARG A 129 -5.97 5.27 -11.99
N LEU A 130 -4.64 5.28 -12.16
CA LEU A 130 -4.01 4.82 -13.39
C LEU A 130 -4.13 3.29 -13.57
N ASP A 131 -4.21 2.56 -12.47
CA ASP A 131 -4.31 1.10 -12.44
C ASP A 131 -5.75 0.58 -12.57
N ASP A 132 -6.75 1.48 -12.64
CA ASP A 132 -8.12 1.10 -12.93
C ASP A 132 -8.17 0.42 -14.31
N GLY A 133 -8.78 -0.77 -14.34
CA GLY A 133 -8.79 -1.68 -15.50
C GLY A 133 -7.59 -2.62 -15.62
N SER A 134 -6.59 -2.59 -14.72
CA SER A 134 -5.47 -3.55 -14.73
C SER A 134 -5.92 -4.99 -14.41
N LYS A 135 -5.27 -5.99 -15.05
CA LYS A 135 -5.64 -7.41 -14.90
C LYS A 135 -5.29 -7.96 -13.50
N GLN A 136 -6.00 -9.00 -13.06
CA GLN A 136 -5.99 -9.55 -11.68
C GLN A 136 -4.60 -9.76 -11.05
N PHE A 137 -3.57 -10.10 -11.83
CA PHE A 137 -2.20 -10.25 -11.33
C PHE A 137 -1.58 -8.93 -10.80
N GLY A 138 -2.06 -7.78 -11.25
CA GLY A 138 -1.66 -6.47 -10.71
C GLY A 138 -2.11 -6.23 -9.29
N LYS A 139 -3.23 -6.83 -8.87
CA LYS A 139 -3.70 -6.75 -7.47
C LYS A 139 -2.76 -7.50 -6.52
N ALA A 140 -2.20 -8.64 -6.95
CA ALA A 140 -1.21 -9.39 -6.16
C ALA A 140 0.13 -8.66 -6.06
N LEU A 141 0.59 -7.99 -7.14
CA LEU A 141 1.82 -7.22 -7.10
C LEU A 141 1.67 -5.89 -6.34
N ALA A 142 0.51 -5.26 -6.40
CA ALA A 142 0.18 -4.08 -5.57
C ALA A 142 0.24 -4.42 -4.07
N SER A 143 -0.27 -5.59 -3.68
CA SER A 143 -0.12 -6.12 -2.32
C SER A 143 1.36 -6.28 -1.91
N ILE A 144 2.21 -6.80 -2.81
CA ILE A 144 3.66 -6.91 -2.58
C ILE A 144 4.29 -5.53 -2.39
N HIS A 145 3.84 -4.50 -3.11
CA HIS A 145 4.41 -3.14 -3.00
C HIS A 145 4.14 -2.49 -1.62
N ARG A 146 3.02 -2.82 -0.99
CA ARG A 146 2.54 -2.23 0.28
C ARG A 146 3.06 -2.94 1.53
N MET A 147 3.36 -4.21 1.37
CA MET A 147 3.86 -5.11 2.40
C MET A 147 5.10 -4.63 3.18
N PRO A 148 6.11 -3.95 2.60
CA PRO A 148 7.30 -3.58 3.37
C PRO A 148 6.99 -2.67 4.55
N THR A 149 6.05 -1.74 4.41
CA THR A 149 5.67 -0.83 5.50
C THR A 149 5.07 -1.59 6.68
N THR A 150 4.18 -2.56 6.44
CA THR A 150 3.57 -3.36 7.50
C THR A 150 4.62 -4.26 8.18
N VAL A 151 5.60 -4.76 7.43
CA VAL A 151 6.71 -5.56 7.97
C VAL A 151 7.65 -4.73 8.84
N PHE A 152 8.09 -3.57 8.34
CA PHE A 152 8.98 -2.68 9.09
C PHE A 152 8.32 -2.14 10.34
N LEU A 153 6.99 -1.95 10.33
CA LEU A 153 6.22 -1.58 11.51
C LEU A 153 6.26 -2.67 12.60
N GLY A 154 6.30 -3.94 12.23
CA GLY A 154 6.49 -5.05 13.17
C GLY A 154 7.88 -5.08 13.80
N LEU A 155 8.92 -4.85 12.99
CA LEU A 155 10.25 -4.67 13.53
C LEU A 155 10.30 -3.46 14.47
N PHE A 156 9.72 -2.33 14.08
CA PHE A 156 9.67 -1.11 14.89
C PHE A 156 8.97 -1.34 16.23
N ALA A 157 7.82 -2.01 16.25
CA ALA A 157 7.12 -2.38 17.47
C ALA A 157 7.97 -3.25 18.40
N TYR A 158 8.64 -4.27 17.84
CA TYR A 158 9.56 -5.12 18.60
C TYR A 158 10.72 -4.33 19.19
N LEU A 159 11.38 -3.48 18.39
CA LEU A 159 12.51 -2.71 18.87
C LEU A 159 12.09 -1.75 19.99
N ILE A 160 10.99 -1.01 19.85
CA ILE A 160 10.48 -0.12 20.90
C ILE A 160 10.23 -0.89 22.21
N VAL A 161 9.52 -2.00 22.13
CA VAL A 161 9.16 -2.77 23.33
C VAL A 161 10.38 -3.46 23.94
N SER A 162 11.37 -3.81 23.13
CA SER A 162 12.63 -4.42 23.61
C SER A 162 13.46 -3.53 24.53
N TYR A 163 13.15 -2.23 24.61
CA TYR A 163 13.75 -1.31 25.58
C TYR A 163 13.08 -1.35 26.96
N SER A 164 11.93 -1.99 27.09
CA SER A 164 11.27 -2.14 28.38
C SER A 164 12.02 -3.17 29.24
N PRO A 165 12.24 -2.92 30.55
CA PRO A 165 12.96 -3.84 31.44
C PRO A 165 12.08 -5.04 31.85
N MET A 166 11.61 -5.79 30.85
CA MET A 166 10.72 -6.93 31.01
C MET A 166 11.44 -8.21 30.58
N SER A 167 10.94 -9.36 31.02
CA SER A 167 11.44 -10.66 30.55
C SER A 167 11.28 -10.79 29.02
N SER A 168 12.15 -11.58 28.39
CA SER A 168 12.15 -11.76 26.92
C SER A 168 10.79 -12.22 26.38
N PHE A 169 10.07 -13.06 27.12
CA PHE A 169 8.72 -13.49 26.76
C PHE A 169 7.71 -12.34 26.77
N ASN A 170 7.72 -11.50 27.82
CA ASN A 170 6.82 -10.37 27.94
C ASN A 170 7.09 -9.30 26.88
N VAL A 171 8.37 -9.08 26.54
CA VAL A 171 8.77 -8.21 25.43
C VAL A 171 8.16 -8.71 24.11
N LEU A 172 8.29 -10.01 23.82
CA LEU A 172 7.71 -10.60 22.61
C LEU A 172 6.19 -10.48 22.59
N LEU A 173 5.50 -10.82 23.68
CA LEU A 173 4.05 -10.74 23.79
C LEU A 173 3.54 -9.30 23.60
N LEU A 174 4.14 -8.33 24.30
CA LEU A 174 3.74 -6.93 24.22
C LEU A 174 4.08 -6.35 22.84
N SER A 175 5.21 -6.74 22.24
CA SER A 175 5.53 -6.33 20.87
C SER A 175 4.53 -6.87 19.85
N ALA A 176 4.08 -8.12 20.00
CA ALA A 176 3.04 -8.69 19.16
C ALA A 176 1.72 -7.94 19.32
N LEU A 177 1.32 -7.61 20.55
CA LEU A 177 0.12 -6.82 20.82
C LEU A 177 0.18 -5.44 20.14
N VAL A 178 1.27 -4.69 20.34
CA VAL A 178 1.48 -3.37 19.74
C VAL A 178 1.48 -3.48 18.22
N TYR A 179 2.16 -4.48 17.67
CA TYR A 179 2.20 -4.75 16.25
C TYR A 179 0.80 -5.01 15.66
N ILE A 180 -0.01 -5.86 16.29
CA ILE A 180 -1.37 -6.17 15.84
C ILE A 180 -2.23 -4.90 15.78
N ILE A 181 -2.12 -4.01 16.79
CA ILE A 181 -2.83 -2.72 16.80
C ILE A 181 -2.37 -1.83 15.65
N LEU A 182 -1.06 -1.67 15.49
CA LEU A 182 -0.48 -0.80 14.46
C LEU A 182 -0.82 -1.30 13.04
N VAL A 183 -0.71 -2.60 12.78
CA VAL A 183 -1.08 -3.21 11.50
C VAL A 183 -2.56 -3.05 11.23
N SER A 184 -3.41 -3.30 12.23
CA SER A 184 -4.85 -3.16 12.05
C SER A 184 -5.24 -1.73 11.67
N ALA A 185 -4.65 -0.73 12.34
CA ALA A 185 -4.83 0.68 12.02
C ALA A 185 -4.39 1.01 10.59
N ILE A 186 -3.16 0.66 10.21
CA ILE A 186 -2.65 1.04 8.90
C ILE A 186 -3.36 0.30 7.75
N SER A 187 -3.75 -0.97 7.93
CA SER A 187 -4.46 -1.71 6.90
C SER A 187 -5.85 -1.11 6.61
N VAL A 188 -6.59 -0.71 7.64
CA VAL A 188 -7.89 -0.02 7.46
C VAL A 188 -7.70 1.36 6.84
N ILE A 189 -6.72 2.15 7.30
CA ILE A 189 -6.43 3.47 6.72
C ILE A 189 -6.09 3.32 5.24
N ARG A 190 -5.17 2.41 4.91
CA ARG A 190 -4.74 2.18 3.53
C ARG A 190 -5.91 1.76 2.65
N ALA A 191 -6.72 0.79 3.09
CA ALA A 191 -7.91 0.37 2.35
C ALA A 191 -8.91 1.52 2.12
N ALA A 192 -9.10 2.40 3.10
CA ALA A 192 -9.96 3.56 2.95
C ALA A 192 -9.38 4.62 2.00
N THR A 193 -8.07 4.87 2.10
CA THR A 193 -7.38 5.89 1.29
C THR A 193 -7.00 5.41 -0.11
N GLU A 194 -7.09 4.11 -0.37
CA GLU A 194 -6.95 3.49 -1.69
C GLU A 194 -8.20 3.81 -2.54
N SER A 195 -8.42 5.07 -2.83
CA SER A 195 -9.59 5.57 -3.55
C SER A 195 -9.17 6.59 -4.61
N THR A 196 -10.14 7.04 -5.39
CA THR A 196 -9.98 8.16 -6.33
C THR A 196 -9.71 9.49 -5.62
N LEU A 197 -9.71 9.55 -4.30
CA LEU A 197 -9.52 10.79 -3.55
C LEU A 197 -8.06 11.21 -3.50
N THR A 198 -7.82 12.48 -3.80
CA THR A 198 -6.50 13.10 -3.79
C THR A 198 -6.56 14.47 -3.10
N PHE A 199 -5.47 14.83 -2.42
CA PHE A 199 -5.28 16.16 -1.88
C PHE A 199 -4.67 17.06 -2.94
N ALA A 200 -5.36 18.14 -3.28
CA ALA A 200 -4.83 19.22 -4.11
C ALA A 200 -4.25 20.32 -3.22
N ASP A 201 -2.95 20.53 -3.33
CA ASP A 201 -2.24 21.65 -2.70
C ASP A 201 -2.12 22.81 -3.70
N PRO A 202 -3.01 23.83 -3.62
CA PRO A 202 -2.95 24.98 -4.52
C PRO A 202 -1.69 25.83 -4.30
N THR A 203 -1.09 25.80 -3.12
CA THR A 203 0.07 26.62 -2.76
C THR A 203 1.32 26.11 -3.44
N ASN A 204 1.55 24.80 -3.36
CA ASN A 204 2.73 24.16 -3.97
C ASN A 204 2.46 23.61 -5.38
N ARG A 205 1.23 23.75 -5.89
CA ARG A 205 0.77 23.21 -7.19
C ARG A 205 1.04 21.71 -7.31
N ARG A 206 0.71 20.97 -6.25
CA ARG A 206 0.92 19.52 -6.17
C ARG A 206 -0.40 18.81 -5.94
N ILE A 207 -0.53 17.63 -6.52
CA ILE A 207 -1.63 16.72 -6.22
C ILE A 207 -1.03 15.47 -5.60
N ILE A 208 -1.56 15.08 -4.46
CA ILE A 208 -1.02 14.00 -3.64
C ILE A 208 -2.17 13.02 -3.38
N PRO A 209 -2.14 11.80 -3.95
CA PRO A 209 -3.13 10.78 -3.63
C PRO A 209 -3.18 10.52 -2.11
N MET A 210 -4.38 10.32 -1.55
CA MET A 210 -4.50 10.14 -0.09
C MET A 210 -3.71 8.92 0.40
N GLU A 211 -3.68 7.82 -0.35
CA GLU A 211 -2.84 6.66 -0.05
C GLU A 211 -1.35 7.04 0.02
N SER A 212 -0.87 7.76 -1.00
CA SER A 212 0.53 8.18 -1.07
C SER A 212 0.89 9.14 0.07
N TYR A 213 -0.02 10.03 0.46
CA TYR A 213 0.17 10.92 1.60
C TYR A 213 0.39 10.13 2.90
N VAL A 214 -0.41 9.09 3.14
CA VAL A 214 -0.26 8.22 4.32
C VAL A 214 1.10 7.52 4.30
N ASP A 215 1.50 6.96 3.16
CA ASP A 215 2.78 6.28 3.00
C ASP A 215 3.99 7.21 3.15
N GLU A 216 3.92 8.41 2.58
CA GLU A 216 4.96 9.43 2.66
C GLU A 216 5.15 9.96 4.08
N LYS A 217 4.08 10.00 4.89
CA LYS A 217 4.19 10.36 6.30
C LYS A 217 4.74 9.19 7.11
N LEU A 218 4.22 7.98 6.95
CA LEU A 218 4.60 6.85 7.80
C LEU A 218 6.00 6.31 7.52
N GLY A 219 6.39 6.20 6.25
CA GLY A 219 7.64 5.58 5.83
C GLY A 219 8.88 6.18 6.50
N PRO A 220 9.09 7.50 6.44
CA PRO A 220 10.23 8.16 7.08
C PRO A 220 10.27 7.98 8.61
N TRP A 221 9.13 8.09 9.31
CA TRP A 221 9.11 7.91 10.77
C TRP A 221 9.49 6.50 11.19
N VAL A 222 8.97 5.48 10.49
CA VAL A 222 9.32 4.08 10.76
C VAL A 222 10.79 3.83 10.39
N GLY A 223 11.24 4.30 9.22
CA GLY A 223 12.61 4.08 8.74
C GLY A 223 13.68 4.75 9.61
N VAL A 224 13.51 6.03 9.94
CA VAL A 224 14.42 6.77 10.84
C VAL A 224 14.38 6.17 12.24
N GLY A 225 13.18 5.84 12.73
CA GLY A 225 13.01 5.14 14.00
C GLY A 225 13.79 3.83 14.04
N LEU A 226 13.67 2.99 13.01
CA LEU A 226 14.41 1.74 12.90
C LEU A 226 15.92 1.94 12.90
N ILE A 227 16.45 2.87 12.10
CA ILE A 227 17.89 3.17 12.07
C ILE A 227 18.37 3.62 13.44
N PHE A 228 17.63 4.52 14.09
CA PHE A 228 17.96 5.01 15.42
C PHE A 228 17.93 3.89 16.46
N LEU A 229 16.88 3.08 16.49
CA LEU A 229 16.73 2.00 17.46
C LEU A 229 17.81 0.93 17.23
N LEU A 230 18.01 0.47 15.99
CA LEU A 230 19.05 -0.52 15.67
C LEU A 230 20.46 -0.02 15.99
N SER A 231 20.82 1.20 15.59
CA SER A 231 22.14 1.76 15.86
C SER A 231 22.39 1.90 17.36
N ARG A 232 21.43 2.45 18.10
CA ARG A 232 21.51 2.54 19.56
C ARG A 232 21.59 1.16 20.21
N GLN A 233 20.87 0.18 19.67
CA GLN A 233 20.81 -1.16 20.22
C GLN A 233 22.08 -1.97 19.97
N LEU A 234 22.75 -1.74 18.84
CA LEU A 234 24.10 -2.23 18.58
C LEU A 234 25.13 -1.57 19.50
N MET A 235 24.99 -0.26 19.78
CA MET A 235 25.93 0.50 20.61
C MET A 235 25.80 0.26 22.12
N TYR A 236 24.58 0.08 22.65
CA TYR A 236 24.31 0.01 24.09
C TYR A 236 23.77 -1.36 24.56
N GLY A 237 23.82 -2.38 23.70
CA GLY A 237 23.15 -3.67 23.87
C GLY A 237 23.43 -4.42 25.17
N SER A 238 24.58 -4.19 25.82
CA SER A 238 24.99 -4.89 27.04
C SER A 238 24.50 -4.27 28.36
N LYS A 239 23.99 -3.02 28.35
CA LYS A 239 23.67 -2.28 29.59
C LYS A 239 22.18 -2.10 29.88
N ILE A 240 21.31 -2.33 28.90
CA ILE A 240 19.88 -1.95 28.96
C ILE A 240 18.95 -3.17 29.06
N ARG A 241 19.46 -4.39 28.87
CA ARG A 241 18.64 -5.60 28.73
C ARG A 241 18.70 -6.46 29.99
N THR A 242 17.54 -6.93 30.45
CA THR A 242 17.41 -7.93 31.50
C THR A 242 16.97 -9.27 30.87
N GLY A 243 17.93 -10.16 30.61
CA GLY A 243 17.69 -11.54 30.13
C GLY A 243 18.78 -12.07 29.18
N GLU A 244 19.27 -13.29 29.43
CA GLU A 244 20.41 -13.91 28.73
C GLU A 244 20.24 -13.94 27.19
N LEU A 245 19.04 -14.26 26.70
CA LEU A 245 18.71 -14.38 25.27
C LEU A 245 18.79 -13.05 24.49
N LEU A 246 18.68 -11.92 25.19
CA LEU A 246 18.70 -10.62 24.55
C LEU A 246 20.02 -9.91 24.79
N ILE A 247 20.90 -10.30 25.70
CA ILE A 247 22.16 -9.56 25.93
C ILE A 247 23.17 -9.80 24.81
N ASP A 248 23.22 -11.02 24.29
CA ASP A 248 24.20 -11.42 23.27
C ASP A 248 23.80 -10.94 21.85
N PRO A 249 24.76 -10.44 21.04
CA PRO A 249 24.48 -9.93 19.69
C PRO A 249 23.90 -10.95 18.71
N VAL A 250 24.30 -12.21 18.84
CA VAL A 250 23.88 -13.31 17.96
C VAL A 250 22.40 -13.69 18.15
N PRO A 251 21.93 -14.06 19.35
CA PRO A 251 20.52 -14.38 19.56
C PRO A 251 19.62 -13.16 19.34
N PHE A 252 20.11 -11.95 19.59
CA PHE A 252 19.39 -10.72 19.23
C PHE A 252 19.21 -10.56 17.71
N SER A 253 20.23 -10.83 16.92
CA SER A 253 20.11 -10.75 15.45
C SER A 253 19.13 -11.82 14.93
N ILE A 254 19.14 -13.01 15.53
CA ILE A 254 18.19 -14.09 15.22
C ILE A 254 16.77 -13.67 15.57
N SER A 255 16.53 -13.05 16.74
CA SER A 255 15.19 -12.59 17.13
C SER A 255 14.68 -11.49 16.20
N VAL A 256 15.54 -10.57 15.77
CA VAL A 256 15.20 -9.54 14.77
C VAL A 256 14.78 -10.17 13.44
N LEU A 257 15.54 -11.15 12.94
CA LEU A 257 15.19 -11.87 11.70
C LEU A 257 13.88 -12.64 11.85
N LEU A 258 13.68 -13.32 12.98
CA LEU A 258 12.45 -14.05 13.27
C LEU A 258 11.24 -13.11 13.28
N VAL A 259 11.33 -11.96 13.95
CA VAL A 259 10.26 -10.95 13.97
C VAL A 259 10.01 -10.40 12.57
N LEU A 260 11.06 -10.03 11.85
CA LEU A 260 10.95 -9.50 10.50
C LEU A 260 10.21 -10.49 9.58
N TYR A 261 10.63 -11.75 9.56
CA TYR A 261 10.01 -12.76 8.71
C TYR A 261 8.61 -13.14 9.17
N THR A 262 8.33 -13.13 10.48
CA THR A 262 6.97 -13.36 11.00
C THR A 262 6.04 -12.25 10.54
N ALA A 263 6.45 -10.99 10.73
CA ALA A 263 5.71 -9.83 10.27
C ALA A 263 5.52 -9.83 8.74
N THR A 264 6.46 -10.43 7.99
CA THR A 264 6.38 -10.62 6.54
C THR A 264 5.23 -11.51 6.13
N ILE A 265 5.11 -12.70 6.73
CA ILE A 265 3.99 -13.61 6.46
C ILE A 265 2.67 -12.99 6.91
N ILE A 266 2.66 -12.31 8.06
CA ILE A 266 1.45 -11.63 8.56
C ILE A 266 1.02 -10.52 7.61
N GLY A 267 1.95 -9.69 7.15
CA GLY A 267 1.68 -8.61 6.20
C GLY A 267 1.04 -9.14 4.91
N ILE A 268 1.60 -10.19 4.31
CA ILE A 268 1.01 -10.86 3.14
C ILE A 268 -0.41 -11.35 3.45
N THR A 269 -0.56 -12.04 4.58
CA THR A 269 -1.83 -12.67 4.99
C THR A 269 -2.92 -11.61 5.14
N VAL A 270 -2.63 -10.49 5.80
CA VAL A 270 -3.58 -9.37 5.98
C VAL A 270 -3.91 -8.73 4.66
N GLU A 271 -2.89 -8.38 3.87
CA GLU A 271 -3.11 -7.70 2.59
C GLU A 271 -3.98 -8.56 1.67
N ILE A 272 -3.79 -9.88 1.63
CA ILE A 272 -4.61 -10.79 0.82
C ILE A 272 -6.02 -10.97 1.40
N LEU A 273 -6.15 -11.27 2.70
CA LEU A 273 -7.45 -11.61 3.29
C LEU A 273 -8.34 -10.37 3.49
N PHE A 274 -7.79 -9.31 4.08
CA PHE A 274 -8.56 -8.12 4.42
C PHE A 274 -8.93 -7.32 3.16
N PHE A 275 -7.97 -6.99 2.29
CA PHE A 275 -8.30 -6.15 1.12
C PHE A 275 -9.23 -6.86 0.14
N ARG A 276 -9.07 -8.18 -0.04
CA ARG A 276 -9.93 -8.95 -0.94
C ARG A 276 -11.37 -9.06 -0.45
N SER A 277 -11.60 -9.10 0.87
CA SER A 277 -12.93 -9.34 1.43
C SER A 277 -13.63 -8.06 1.90
N ARG A 278 -12.89 -7.06 2.37
CA ARG A 278 -13.42 -5.89 3.08
C ARG A 278 -12.89 -4.56 2.55
N GLY A 279 -11.81 -4.57 1.78
CA GLY A 279 -11.16 -3.35 1.28
C GLY A 279 -12.13 -2.46 0.49
N GLU A 280 -12.92 -3.07 -0.39
CA GLU A 280 -13.89 -2.36 -1.24
C GLU A 280 -15.02 -1.71 -0.42
N GLU A 281 -15.61 -2.44 0.54
CA GLU A 281 -16.66 -1.90 1.42
C GLU A 281 -16.15 -0.70 2.24
N VAL A 282 -14.93 -0.82 2.77
CA VAL A 282 -14.27 0.25 3.54
C VAL A 282 -14.00 1.47 2.67
N ARG A 283 -13.45 1.26 1.47
CA ARG A 283 -13.18 2.30 0.47
C ARG A 283 -14.45 3.05 0.09
N MET A 284 -15.49 2.32 -0.32
CA MET A 284 -16.77 2.90 -0.75
C MET A 284 -17.45 3.68 0.37
N THR A 285 -17.40 3.15 1.60
CA THR A 285 -17.98 3.85 2.77
C THR A 285 -17.23 5.13 3.05
N PHE A 286 -15.89 5.13 2.97
CA PHE A 286 -15.08 6.32 3.17
C PHE A 286 -15.29 7.36 2.05
N GLN A 287 -15.32 6.94 0.78
CA GLN A 287 -15.63 7.83 -0.35
C GLN A 287 -16.98 8.51 -0.18
N LYS A 288 -18.03 7.78 0.20
CA LYS A 288 -19.36 8.35 0.49
C LYS A 288 -19.30 9.40 1.61
N GLN A 289 -18.56 9.13 2.69
CA GLN A 289 -18.36 10.11 3.76
C GLN A 289 -17.65 11.38 3.26
N MET A 290 -16.69 11.24 2.34
CA MET A 290 -15.99 12.39 1.76
C MET A 290 -16.89 13.18 0.81
N VAL A 291 -17.78 12.52 0.07
CA VAL A 291 -18.82 13.17 -0.74
C VAL A 291 -19.76 13.99 0.15
N ASP A 292 -20.25 13.41 1.26
CA ASP A 292 -21.16 14.09 2.19
C ASP A 292 -20.54 15.35 2.82
N ILE A 293 -19.23 15.34 3.04
CA ILE A 293 -18.52 16.40 3.79
C ILE A 293 -17.94 17.47 2.86
N PHE A 294 -17.35 17.06 1.73
CA PHE A 294 -16.54 17.94 0.89
C PHE A 294 -17.11 18.15 -0.52
N GLN A 295 -18.06 17.32 -0.96
CA GLN A 295 -18.65 17.36 -2.31
C GLN A 295 -17.59 17.53 -3.42
N PRO A 296 -16.56 16.67 -3.47
CA PRO A 296 -15.43 16.87 -4.37
C PRO A 296 -15.82 16.59 -5.84
N ASP A 297 -15.21 17.34 -6.76
CA ASP A 297 -15.30 17.08 -8.20
C ASP A 297 -14.19 16.12 -8.67
N VAL A 298 -14.49 15.33 -9.70
CA VAL A 298 -13.56 14.44 -10.38
C VAL A 298 -12.89 15.17 -11.54
N TYR A 299 -11.58 15.04 -11.64
CA TYR A 299 -10.75 15.64 -12.67
C TYR A 299 -9.96 14.56 -13.42
N LEU A 300 -9.74 14.79 -14.71
CA LEU A 300 -8.83 14.00 -15.53
C LEU A 300 -7.58 14.80 -15.88
N PHE A 301 -6.45 14.10 -15.91
CA PHE A 301 -5.25 14.62 -16.55
C PHE A 301 -5.38 14.52 -18.06
N ASN A 302 -5.18 15.65 -18.73
CA ASN A 302 -4.98 15.70 -20.17
C ASN A 302 -3.60 16.30 -20.44
N ARG A 303 -2.70 15.47 -20.96
CA ARG A 303 -1.38 15.91 -21.42
C ARG A 303 -1.42 16.13 -22.93
N ASN A 304 -1.36 17.38 -23.36
CA ASN A 304 -1.29 17.74 -24.78
C ASN A 304 -0.14 18.73 -25.03
N LEU A 305 0.69 18.44 -26.02
CA LEU A 305 1.79 19.31 -26.50
C LEU A 305 2.69 19.87 -25.38
N GLY A 306 3.07 19.01 -24.42
CA GLY A 306 3.93 19.39 -23.30
C GLY A 306 3.24 20.13 -22.15
N THR A 307 1.93 20.40 -22.25
CA THR A 307 1.12 20.95 -21.16
C THR A 307 0.30 19.86 -20.48
N LEU A 308 0.26 19.88 -19.14
CA LEU A 308 -0.60 19.01 -18.34
C LEU A 308 -1.73 19.88 -17.79
N ARG A 309 -2.97 19.50 -18.11
CA ARG A 309 -4.17 20.22 -17.66
C ARG A 309 -5.09 19.28 -16.91
N LEU A 310 -5.76 19.82 -15.89
CA LEU A 310 -6.86 19.17 -15.21
C LEU A 310 -8.15 19.60 -15.89
N VAL A 311 -8.93 18.63 -16.34
CA VAL A 311 -10.26 18.86 -16.94
C VAL A 311 -11.30 18.34 -15.96
N PRO A 312 -12.23 19.19 -15.48
CA PRO A 312 -13.32 18.73 -14.64
C PRO A 312 -14.20 17.78 -15.45
N LEU A 313 -14.57 16.66 -14.83
CA LEU A 313 -15.39 15.62 -15.44
C LEU A 313 -16.82 15.70 -14.91
N MET A 314 -16.99 15.50 -13.60
CA MET A 314 -18.28 15.50 -12.89
C MET A 314 -18.08 15.49 -11.37
N PRO A 315 -19.13 15.71 -10.58
CA PRO A 315 -19.10 15.49 -9.13
C PRO A 315 -18.77 14.03 -8.78
N LEU A 316 -18.00 13.80 -7.72
CA LEU A 316 -17.64 12.45 -7.26
C LEU A 316 -18.86 11.61 -6.86
N SER A 317 -19.96 12.24 -6.43
CA SER A 317 -21.21 11.52 -6.16
C SER A 317 -21.72 10.76 -7.39
N LEU A 318 -21.71 11.40 -8.56
CA LEU A 318 -22.17 10.81 -9.82
C LEU A 318 -21.19 9.74 -10.33
N TRP A 319 -19.89 9.98 -10.13
CA TRP A 319 -18.83 9.00 -10.45
C TRP A 319 -18.98 7.69 -9.66
N LEU A 320 -19.38 7.77 -8.38
CA LEU A 320 -19.61 6.58 -7.56
C LEU A 320 -20.92 5.84 -7.91
N GLU A 321 -21.92 6.54 -8.46
CA GLU A 321 -23.18 5.93 -8.92
C GLU A 321 -23.00 5.14 -10.21
N THR A 322 -22.03 5.54 -11.04
CA THR A 322 -21.66 4.88 -12.31
C THR A 322 -20.67 3.72 -12.12
N ASP A 323 -20.46 3.26 -10.89
CA ASP A 323 -19.49 2.21 -10.53
C ASP A 323 -18.06 2.48 -11.05
N GLU A 324 -17.70 3.77 -11.17
CA GLU A 324 -16.42 4.21 -11.71
C GLU A 324 -16.20 3.77 -13.19
N ASP A 325 -17.28 3.46 -13.94
CA ASP A 325 -17.24 3.06 -15.35
C ASP A 325 -17.19 4.27 -16.29
N TYR A 326 -16.14 4.30 -17.12
CA TYR A 326 -15.91 5.34 -18.12
C TYR A 326 -16.80 5.23 -19.35
N ASP A 327 -17.22 4.02 -19.71
CA ASP A 327 -17.88 3.78 -20.99
C ASP A 327 -19.35 4.23 -20.97
N ASP A 328 -19.98 4.24 -19.79
CA ASP A 328 -21.31 4.80 -19.60
C ASP A 328 -21.33 6.34 -19.66
N LEU A 329 -20.20 6.99 -19.41
CA LEU A 329 -20.07 8.45 -19.45
C LEU A 329 -19.97 9.03 -20.86
N LEU A 330 -19.59 8.22 -21.85
CA LEU A 330 -19.47 8.63 -23.25
C LEU A 330 -20.73 8.31 -24.08
N LYS A 331 -21.74 7.65 -23.50
CA LYS A 331 -23.01 7.36 -24.19
C LYS A 331 -23.96 8.56 -24.25
N ASP A 332 -23.78 9.54 -23.38
CA ASP A 332 -24.62 10.75 -23.27
C ASP A 332 -23.95 12.05 -23.78
N THR A 333 -22.84 11.95 -24.51
CA THR A 333 -22.26 13.06 -25.28
C THR A 333 -22.22 12.72 -26.76
#